data_AF-A0A7S1WFK5-F1
#
_entry.id   AF-A0A7S1WFK5-F1
#
_cell.length_a   1.000
_cell.length_b   1.000
_cell.length_c   1.000
_cell.angle_alpha   90.00
_cell.angle_beta   90.00
_cell.angle_gamma   90.00
#
_symmetry.space_group_name_H-M   'P 1'
#
loop_
_entity.id
_entity.type
_entity.pdbx_description
1 polymer ?
#
loop_
_entity_poly.entity_id
_entity_poly.type
_entity_poly.pdbx_seq_one_letter_code
_entity_poly.pdbx_strand_id
1 'polypeptide(L)'
;IGGRSVHSFCAVAEEEATLTTAAVSRRLKSSTWVLSGAEAIAQPVADVCDALLGATGMPLVSCNCYMSGLDLSVTAPMHTDRMDSFIMQTEGSKRWRVFDT
;
A
#
# COMPACT_ATOMS: atom_id res chain seq x y z
N ILE A 1 31.35 -11.44 -7.31
CA ILE A 1 30.81 -10.66 -8.45
C ILE A 1 29.43 -11.22 -8.74
N GLY A 2 28.37 -10.46 -8.45
CA GLY A 2 26.99 -10.94 -8.53
C GLY A 2 26.07 -9.90 -7.93
N GLY A 3 25.94 -8.76 -8.63
CA GLY A 3 25.07 -7.66 -8.22
C GLY A 3 23.63 -8.16 -8.21
N ARG A 4 23.07 -8.33 -7.01
CA ARG A 4 21.63 -8.47 -6.84
C ARG A 4 21.02 -7.12 -7.16
N SER A 5 20.30 -7.04 -8.28
CA SER A 5 19.39 -5.94 -8.59
C SER A 5 18.44 -5.77 -7.41
N VAL A 6 18.65 -4.71 -6.62
CA VAL A 6 17.67 -4.25 -5.64
C VAL A 6 16.58 -3.59 -6.47
N HIS A 7 15.51 -4.33 -6.75
CA HIS A 7 14.29 -3.72 -7.28
C HIS A 7 13.67 -2.89 -6.17
N SER A 8 14.20 -1.68 -5.97
CA SER A 8 13.50 -0.62 -5.27
C SER A 8 12.23 -0.38 -6.08
N PHE A 9 11.10 -0.92 -5.62
CA PHE A 9 9.80 -0.58 -6.16
C PHE A 9 9.35 0.73 -5.50
N CYS A 10 10.13 1.79 -5.72
CA CYS A 10 9.55 3.11 -5.72
C CYS A 10 8.66 3.13 -6.95
N ALA A 11 7.35 3.30 -6.80
CA ALA A 11 6.49 3.55 -7.96
C ALA A 11 7.11 4.74 -8.68
N VAL A 12 7.76 4.46 -9.82
CA VAL A 12 8.34 5.48 -10.67
C VAL A 12 7.16 6.38 -11.02
N ALA A 13 7.18 7.61 -10.50
CA ALA A 13 6.39 8.68 -11.06
C ALA A 13 6.91 8.86 -12.49
N GLU A 14 6.37 8.08 -13.42
CA GLU A 14 6.58 8.34 -14.83
C GLU A 14 5.95 9.69 -15.14
N GLU A 15 6.85 10.57 -15.58
CA GLU A 15 6.66 11.86 -16.25
C GLU A 15 5.24 12.12 -16.76
N GLU A 16 4.68 13.25 -16.31
CA GLU A 16 3.60 13.99 -16.95
C GLU A 16 2.38 13.19 -17.43
N ALA A 17 1.52 12.76 -16.50
CA ALA A 17 0.12 12.51 -16.83
C ALA A 17 -0.77 12.71 -15.61
N THR A 18 -1.81 13.54 -15.74
CA THR A 18 -2.91 13.62 -14.77
C THR A 18 -3.37 12.21 -14.40
N LEU A 19 -3.46 11.90 -13.10
CA LEU A 19 -4.00 10.64 -12.61
C LEU A 19 -5.49 10.55 -12.99
N THR A 20 -5.80 9.85 -14.07
CA THR A 20 -7.17 9.56 -14.49
C THR A 20 -7.59 8.17 -14.02
N THR A 21 -8.89 8.00 -13.77
CA THR A 21 -9.49 6.70 -13.42
C THR A 21 -9.18 5.63 -14.47
N ALA A 22 -9.14 6.01 -15.75
CA ALA A 22 -8.79 5.10 -16.86
C ALA A 22 -7.34 4.61 -16.79
N ALA A 23 -6.39 5.51 -16.48
CA ALA A 23 -4.99 5.15 -16.33
C ALA A 23 -4.76 4.21 -15.13
N VAL A 24 -5.42 4.51 -14.01
CA VAL A 24 -5.39 3.65 -12.80
C VAL A 24 -5.98 2.27 -13.11
N SER A 25 -7.16 2.22 -13.73
CA SER A 25 -7.83 0.96 -14.08
C SER A 25 -7.00 0.09 -15.02
N ARG A 26 -6.28 0.70 -15.96
CA ARG A 26 -5.38 -0.03 -16.87
C ARG A 26 -4.17 -0.61 -16.12
N ARG A 27 -3.54 0.18 -15.23
CA ARG A 27 -2.36 -0.27 -14.46
C ARG A 27 -2.72 -1.37 -13.45
N LEU A 28 -3.87 -1.29 -12.80
CA LEU A 28 -4.35 -2.30 -11.84
C LEU A 28 -4.47 -3.72 -12.43
N LYS A 29 -4.54 -3.86 -13.76
CA LYS A 29 -4.54 -5.17 -14.42
C LYS A 29 -3.22 -5.93 -14.27
N SER A 30 -2.11 -5.22 -14.09
CA SER A 30 -0.77 -5.82 -14.06
C SER A 30 0.07 -5.40 -12.86
N SER A 31 -0.43 -4.49 -12.01
CA SER A 31 0.31 -4.01 -10.84
C SER A 31 -0.59 -3.82 -9.63
N THR A 32 0.07 -3.72 -8.47
CA THR A 32 -0.55 -3.16 -7.27
C THR A 32 -0.39 -1.66 -7.30
N TRP A 33 -1.44 -0.94 -6.92
CA TRP A 33 -1.45 0.49 -6.75
C TRP A 33 -1.49 0.82 -5.26
N VAL A 34 -0.77 1.87 -4.88
CA VAL A 34 -0.68 2.34 -3.51
C VAL A 34 -1.04 3.81 -3.48
N LEU A 35 -2.05 4.16 -2.70
CA LEU A 35 -2.33 5.53 -2.33
C LEU A 35 -1.72 5.78 -0.95
N SER A 36 -0.64 6.54 -0.92
CA SER A 36 0.00 6.93 0.33
C SER A 36 -0.72 8.12 0.97
N GLY A 37 -0.88 8.08 2.29
CA GLY A 37 -1.57 9.15 3.02
C GLY A 37 -3.04 9.25 2.68
N ALA A 38 -3.74 8.11 2.59
CA ALA A 38 -5.15 8.04 2.22
C ALA A 38 -6.06 8.85 3.17
N GLU A 39 -5.63 9.03 4.42
CA GLU A 39 -6.29 9.90 5.41
C GLU A 39 -6.42 11.35 4.94
N ALA A 40 -5.50 11.85 4.11
CA ALA A 40 -5.51 13.23 3.66
C ALA A 40 -6.65 13.52 2.65
N ILE A 41 -7.24 12.47 2.06
CA ILE A 41 -8.27 12.63 1.02
C ILE A 41 -9.58 11.90 1.33
N ALA A 42 -9.63 11.08 2.38
CA ALA A 42 -10.80 10.31 2.76
C ALA A 42 -11.05 10.41 4.28
N GLN A 43 -12.09 11.16 4.66
CA GLN A 43 -12.45 11.37 6.07
C GLN A 43 -12.64 10.07 6.86
N PRO A 44 -13.29 9.01 6.34
CA PRO A 44 -13.41 7.76 7.10
C PRO A 44 -12.08 7.10 7.43
N VAL A 45 -11.06 7.31 6.58
CA VAL A 45 -9.70 6.81 6.84
C VAL A 45 -9.02 7.66 7.91
N ALA A 46 -9.20 8.99 7.86
CA ALA A 46 -8.71 9.90 8.90
C ALA A 46 -9.30 9.55 10.28
N ASP A 47 -10.60 9.28 10.36
CA ASP A 47 -11.26 8.90 11.61
C ASP A 47 -10.66 7.63 12.22
N VAL A 48 -10.29 6.65 11.39
CA VAL A 48 -9.60 5.42 11.84
C VAL A 48 -8.18 5.72 12.33
N CYS A 49 -7.44 6.57 11.61
CA CYS A 49 -6.10 6.99 12.02
C CYS A 49 -6.14 7.72 13.36
N ASP A 50 -7.10 8.63 13.56
CA ASP A 50 -7.27 9.37 14.82
C ASP A 50 -7.67 8.45 15.98
N ALA A 51 -8.53 7.46 15.73
CA ALA A 51 -8.89 6.46 16.73
C ALA A 51 -7.68 5.60 17.15
N LEU A 52 -6.86 5.16 16.18
CA LEU A 52 -5.63 4.42 16.45
C LEU A 52 -4.61 5.27 17.20
N LEU A 53 -4.47 6.55 16.82
CA LEU A 53 -3.62 7.52 17.49
C LEU A 53 -4.02 7.64 18.97
N GLY A 54 -5.32 7.85 19.24
CA GLY A 54 -5.85 7.95 20.60
C GLY A 54 -5.71 6.65 21.41
N ALA A 55 -5.88 5.49 20.79
CA ALA A 55 -5.81 4.19 21.46
C ALA A 55 -4.39 3.74 21.78
N THR A 56 -3.43 4.07 20.93
CA THR A 56 -2.04 3.58 21.04
C THR A 56 -1.09 4.60 21.65
N GLY A 57 -1.42 5.89 21.60
CA GLY A 57 -0.51 6.97 21.99
C GLY A 57 0.73 7.09 21.09
N MET A 58 0.73 6.47 19.90
CA MET A 58 1.84 6.56 18.96
C MET A 58 1.98 7.97 18.41
N PRO A 59 3.19 8.50 18.19
CA PRO A 59 3.36 9.88 17.74
C PRO A 59 2.95 10.11 16.28
N LEU A 60 2.81 9.05 15.49
CA LEU A 60 2.47 9.10 14.07
C LEU A 60 1.63 7.88 13.68
N VAL A 61 0.44 8.13 13.12
CA VAL A 61 -0.39 7.13 12.46
C VAL A 61 -0.71 7.64 11.06
N SER A 62 -0.42 6.82 10.05
CA SER A 62 -0.75 7.11 8.66
C SER A 62 -1.30 5.86 7.97
N CYS A 63 -2.07 6.07 6.90
CA CYS A 63 -2.70 4.97 6.19
C CYS A 63 -2.28 4.95 4.72
N ASN A 64 -1.75 3.80 4.29
CA ASN A 64 -1.59 3.49 2.88
C ASN A 64 -2.73 2.58 2.44
N CYS A 65 -3.41 2.94 1.35
CA CYS A 65 -4.42 2.08 0.74
C CYS A 65 -3.80 1.31 -0.44
N TYR A 66 -3.92 -0.02 -0.40
CA TYR A 66 -3.37 -0.91 -1.43
C TYR A 66 -4.51 -1.53 -2.25
N MET A 67 -4.40 -1.44 -3.57
CA MET A 67 -5.33 -2.07 -4.51
C MET A 67 -4.55 -2.95 -5.49
N SER A 68 -5.02 -4.17 -5.71
CA SER A 68 -4.37 -5.14 -6.59
C SER A 68 -5.41 -5.80 -7.48
N GLY A 69 -5.05 -6.11 -8.74
CA GLY A 69 -5.87 -6.98 -9.57
C GLY A 69 -6.02 -8.38 -8.95
N LEU A 70 -7.19 -9.00 -9.13
CA LEU A 70 -7.52 -10.30 -8.55
C LEU A 70 -6.62 -11.44 -9.03
N ASP A 71 -6.10 -11.34 -10.25
CA ASP A 71 -5.32 -12.39 -10.90
C ASP A 71 -3.80 -12.23 -10.69
N LEU A 72 -3.37 -11.30 -9.84
CA LEU A 72 -1.95 -11.10 -9.56
C LEU A 72 -1.42 -12.18 -8.61
N SER A 73 -0.45 -12.95 -9.09
CA SER A 73 0.19 -14.01 -8.29
C SER A 73 1.00 -13.47 -7.10
N VAL A 74 1.58 -12.28 -7.24
CA VAL A 74 2.34 -11.58 -6.20
C VAL A 74 2.06 -10.07 -6.30
N THR A 75 1.60 -9.48 -5.20
CA THR A 75 1.24 -8.05 -5.15
C THR A 75 2.34 -7.17 -4.57
N ALA A 76 3.30 -7.77 -3.86
CA ALA A 76 4.49 -7.12 -3.31
C ALA A 76 5.57 -8.20 -3.07
N PRO A 77 6.87 -7.89 -3.24
CA PRO A 77 7.95 -8.79 -2.85
C PRO A 77 7.94 -9.02 -1.32
N MET A 78 8.56 -10.10 -0.86
CA MET A 78 8.71 -10.37 0.57
C MET A 78 9.63 -9.32 1.22
N HIS A 79 9.15 -8.65 2.26
CA HIS A 79 9.89 -7.61 2.99
C HIS A 79 9.34 -7.46 4.41
N THR A 80 10.04 -6.66 5.21
CA THR A 80 9.61 -6.17 6.52
C THR A 80 9.57 -4.65 6.49
N ASP A 81 8.56 -4.06 7.11
CA ASP A 81 8.49 -2.61 7.30
C ASP A 81 9.21 -2.18 8.58
N ARG A 82 9.58 -0.90 8.64
CA ARG A 82 10.19 -0.29 9.85
C ARG A 82 9.15 0.17 10.88
N MET A 83 7.88 0.18 10.49
CA MET A 83 6.77 0.67 11.29
C MET A 83 5.88 -0.50 11.69
N ASP A 84 5.31 -0.43 12.89
CA ASP A 84 4.23 -1.33 13.27
C ASP A 84 3.05 -1.14 12.31
N SER A 85 2.46 -2.24 11.87
CA SER A 85 1.46 -2.24 10.81
C SER A 85 0.17 -2.93 11.24
N PHE A 86 -0.95 -2.23 11.09
CA PHE A 86 -2.28 -2.80 11.17
C PHE A 86 -2.86 -2.93 9.77
N ILE A 87 -3.34 -4.13 9.41
CA ILE A 87 -3.90 -4.40 8.08
C ILE A 87 -5.41 -4.58 8.21
N MET A 88 -6.17 -3.78 7.45
CA MET A 88 -7.62 -3.89 7.32
C MET A 88 -7.99 -4.24 5.88
N GLN A 89 -8.64 -5.40 5.70
CA GLN A 89 -9.18 -5.80 4.40
C GLN A 89 -10.55 -5.15 4.21
N THR A 90 -10.71 -4.28 3.21
CA THR A 90 -11.96 -3.58 2.93
C THR A 90 -12.80 -4.25 1.85
N GLU A 91 -12.17 -4.87 0.84
CA GLU A 91 -12.87 -5.53 -0.28
C GLU A 91 -12.13 -6.79 -0.77
N GLY A 92 -12.87 -7.80 -1.22
CA GLY A 92 -12.27 -9.04 -1.75
C GLY A 92 -11.51 -9.86 -0.70
N SER A 93 -10.49 -10.60 -1.15
CA SER A 93 -9.68 -11.45 -0.27
C SER A 93 -8.22 -11.45 -0.70
N LYS A 94 -7.30 -11.46 0.27
CA LYS A 94 -5.86 -11.52 0.01
C LYS A 94 -5.20 -12.59 0.86
N ARG A 95 -4.35 -13.41 0.23
CA ARG A 95 -3.55 -14.42 0.93
C ARG A 95 -2.28 -13.79 1.47
N TRP A 96 -2.15 -13.79 2.80
CA TRP A 96 -0.94 -13.33 3.49
C TRP A 96 -0.11 -14.51 3.99
N ARG A 97 1.21 -14.32 4.02
CA ARG A 97 2.14 -15.18 4.74
C ARG A 97 3.04 -14.25 5.56
N VAL A 98 3.02 -14.43 6.87
CA VAL A 98 3.85 -13.69 7.82
C VAL A 98 4.82 -14.69 8.42
N PHE A 99 6.08 -14.28 8.54
CA PHE A 99 7.16 -15.10 9.05
C PHE A 99 7.71 -14.45 10.32
N ASP A 100 8.24 -15.26 11.23
CA ASP A 100 9.08 -14.76 12.31
C ASP A 100 10.45 -14.32 11.77
N THR A 101 11.07 -13.41 12.50
CA THR A 101 12.45 -12.94 12.24
C THR A 101 13.44 -13.70 13.08
#